data_AF-A0A2I0VY68-F1
#
_entry.id   AF-A0A2I0VY68-F1
#
_cell.length_a   1.000
_cell.length_b   1.000
_cell.length_c   1.000
_cell.angle_alpha   90.00
_cell.angle_beta   90.00
_cell.angle_gamma   90.00
#
_symmetry.space_group_name_H-M   'P 1'
#
loop_
_entity.id
_entity.type
_entity.pdbx_description
1 polymer ?
#
loop_
_entity_poly.entity_id
_entity_poly.type
_entity_poly.pdbx_seq_one_letter_code
_entity_poly.pdbx_strand_id
1 'polypeptide(L)' 'MGLIRSSFTFLTGTTCGIYLAQNYDVPDMRKLVLMGLAIGRQYEEIYRKSKKKSDSD' A
#
# COMPACT_ATOMS: atom_id res chain seq x y z
N MET A 1 26.55 -35.08 0.84
CA MET A 1 25.47 -34.21 0.34
C MET A 1 24.25 -34.44 1.22
N GLY A 2 24.10 -33.64 2.28
CA GLY A 2 23.15 -33.91 3.36
C GLY A 2 22.25 -32.71 3.64
N LEU A 3 21.17 -32.95 4.39
CA LEU A 3 20.16 -31.99 4.81
C LEU A 3 20.75 -30.64 5.24
N ILE A 4 21.85 -30.65 6.01
CA ILE A 4 22.52 -29.44 6.51
C ILE A 4 22.99 -28.51 5.38
N ARG A 5 23.53 -29.06 4.28
CA ARG A 5 23.99 -28.26 3.13
C ARG A 5 22.80 -27.69 2.32
N SER A 6 21.68 -28.41 2.27
CA SER A 6 20.46 -27.95 1.60
C SER A 6 19.71 -26.89 2.42
N SER A 7 19.57 -27.11 3.74
CA SER A 7 18.94 -26.18 4.67
C SER A 7 19.75 -24.88 4.83
N PHE A 8 21.08 -24.96 4.78
CA PHE A 8 21.93 -23.76 4.84
C PHE A 8 21.69 -22.81 3.65
N THR A 9 21.59 -23.36 2.43
CA THR A 9 21.28 -22.55 1.24
C THR A 9 19.87 -21.96 1.31
N PHE A 10 18.90 -22.72 1.85
CA PHE A 10 17.55 -22.21 2.08
C PHE A 10 17.53 -21.06 3.08
N LEU A 11 18.12 -21.25 4.27
CA LEU A 11 18.21 -20.22 5.31
C LEU A 11 18.94 -18.97 4.81
N THR A 12 20.08 -19.13 4.14
CA THR A 12 20.87 -18.01 3.61
C THR A 12 20.08 -17.25 2.52
N GLY A 13 19.39 -17.98 1.64
CA GLY A 13 18.51 -17.39 0.63
C GLY A 13 17.34 -16.63 1.26
N THR A 14 16.70 -17.21 2.29
CA THR A 14 15.61 -16.56 3.04
C THR A 14 16.09 -15.31 3.77
N THR A 15 17.24 -15.37 4.46
CA THR A 15 17.80 -14.21 5.16
C THR A 15 18.18 -13.09 4.19
N CYS A 16 18.82 -13.40 3.05
CA CYS A 16 19.07 -12.42 1.99
C CYS A 16 17.77 -11.82 1.44
N GLY A 17 16.73 -12.64 1.21
CA GLY A 17 15.43 -12.17 0.74
C GLY A 17 14.74 -11.22 1.72
N ILE A 18 14.78 -11.53 3.02
CA ILE A 18 14.26 -10.66 4.08
C ILE A 18 15.04 -9.35 4.13
N TYR A 19 16.38 -9.39 4.04
CA TYR A 19 17.22 -8.19 4.04
C TYR A 19 16.90 -7.28 2.85
N LEU A 20 16.72 -7.85 1.65
CA LEU A 20 16.29 -7.10 0.48
C LEU A 20 14.90 -6.48 0.69
N ALA A 21 13.92 -7.25 1.17
CA ALA A 21 12.56 -6.77 1.41
C ALA A 21 12.49 -5.66 2.48
N GLN A 22 13.37 -5.69 3.48
CA GLN A 22 13.50 -4.62 4.47
C GLN A 22 14.20 -3.38 3.89
N ASN A 23 15.11 -3.56 2.92
CA ASN A 23 15.79 -2.46 2.25
C ASN A 23 14.98 -1.85 1.09
N TYR A 24 13.87 -2.48 0.70
CA TYR A 24 12.85 -1.79 -0.08
C TYR A 24 12.09 -0.86 0.85
N ASP A 25 12.20 0.44 0.60
CA ASP A 25 11.37 1.46 1.25
C ASP A 25 9.95 1.32 0.69
N VAL A 26 9.21 0.32 1.17
CA VAL A 26 7.84 0.07 0.72
C VAL A 26 6.99 1.19 1.31
N PRO A 27 6.38 2.05 0.48
CA PRO A 27 5.59 3.16 0.99
C PRO A 27 4.50 2.62 1.91
N ASP A 28 4.39 3.24 3.09
CA ASP A 28 3.45 2.85 4.13
C ASP A 28 2.04 2.73 3.53
N MET A 29 1.55 1.48 3.42
CA MET A 29 0.28 1.15 2.76
C MET A 29 -0.88 1.94 3.38
N ARG A 30 -0.77 2.26 4.68
CA ARG A 30 -1.77 3.07 5.38
C ARG A 30 -1.80 4.51 4.87
N LYS A 31 -0.64 5.11 4.60
CA LYS A 31 -0.54 6.44 3.99
C LYS A 31 -1.08 6.43 2.57
N LEU A 32 -0.79 5.39 1.81
CA LEU A 32 -1.28 5.24 0.43
C LEU A 32 -2.81 5.16 0.39
N VAL A 33 -3.42 4.37 1.27
CA VAL A 33 -4.88 4.25 1.37
C VAL A 33 -5.52 5.56 1.83
N LEU A 34 -4.94 6.24 2.83
CA LEU A 34 -5.43 7.55 3.28
C LEU A 34 -5.36 8.60 2.17
N MET A 35 -4.26 8.64 1.42
CA MET A 35 -4.08 9.52 0.28
C MET A 35 -5.09 9.21 -0.83
N GLY A 36 -5.29 7.93 -1.15
CA GLY A 36 -6.30 7.50 -2.13
C GLY A 36 -7.73 7.90 -1.72
N LEU A 37 -8.07 7.76 -0.44
CA LEU A 37 -9.37 8.18 0.09
C LEU A 37 -9.54 9.70 0.03
N ALA A 38 -8.50 10.47 0.36
CA ALA A 38 -8.53 11.93 0.26
C ALA A 38 -8.71 12.40 -1.19
N ILE A 39 -7.96 11.83 -2.14
CA ILE A 39 -8.11 12.13 -3.57
C ILE A 39 -9.50 11.74 -4.06
N GLY A 40 -10.02 10.57 -3.65
CA GLY A 40 -11.37 10.12 -3.98
C GLY A 40 -12.45 11.08 -3.49
N ARG A 41 -12.31 11.60 -2.27
CA ARG A 41 -13.22 12.62 -1.71
C ARG A 41 -13.14 13.94 -2.47
N GLN A 42 -11.95 14.39 -2.85
CA GLN A 42 -11.82 15.59 -3.68
C GLN A 42 -12.45 15.40 -5.06
N TYR A 43 -12.24 14.25 -5.69
CA TYR A 43 -12.90 13.91 -6.96
C TYR A 43 -14.41 13.86 -6.81
N GLU A 44 -14.91 13.26 -5.74
CA GLU A 44 -16.33 13.27 -5.38
C GLU A 44 -16.84 14.70 -5.22
N GLU A 45 -16.17 15.55 -4.46
CA GLU A 45 -16.58 16.95 -4.23
C GLU A 45 -16.58 17.80 -5.51
N ILE A 46 -15.58 17.63 -6.38
CA ILE A 46 -15.48 18.34 -7.66
C ILE A 46 -16.60 17.90 -8.62
N TYR A 47 -16.93 16.61 -8.66
CA TYR A 47 -17.96 16.08 -9.56
C TYR A 47 -19.36 16.00 -8.96
N ARG A 48 -19.51 16.21 -7.64
CA ARG A 48 -20.81 16.26 -6.99
C ARG A 48 -21.54 17.50 -7.50
N LYS A 49 -22.49 17.28 -8.41
CA LYS A 49 -23.45 18.29 -8.87
C LYS A 49 -23.92 19.09 -7.67
N SER A 50 -23.68 20.42 -7.68
CA SER A 50 -24.07 21.30 -6.58
C SER A 50 -25.53 20.98 -6.24
N LYS A 51 -25.80 20.58 -5.00
CA LYS A 51 -27.17 20.35 -4.55
C LYS A 51 -27.90 21.67 -4.79
N LYS A 52 -28.74 21.75 -5.82
CA LYS A 52 -29.61 22.90 -6.03
C LYS A 52 -30.35 23.04 -4.70
N LYS A 53 -30.08 24.14 -4.00
CA LYS A 53 -30.97 24.61 -2.95
C LYS A 53 -32.26 24.90 -3.69
N SER A 54 -33.18 23.95 -3.70
CA SER A 54 -34.57 24.23 -3.98
C SER A 54 -35.04 25.06 -2.80
N ASP A 55 -34.75 26.37 -2.84
CA ASP A 55 -35.59 27.36 -2.18
C ASP A 55 -36.91 27.32 -2.96
N SER A 56 -37.78 26.42 -2.53
CA SER A 56 -39.21 26.63 -2.61
C SER A 56 -39.56 27.46 -1.37
N ASP A 57 -39.56 28.78 -1.55
CA ASP A 57 -40.57 29.73 -1.05
C ASP A 57 -40.27 31.13 -1.60
#